data_AF-A0A2E2UBZ9-F1
#
_entry.id   AF-A0A2E2UBZ9-F1
#
_cell.length_a   1.000
_cell.length_b   1.000
_cell.length_c   1.000
_cell.angle_alpha   90.00
_cell.angle_beta   90.00
_cell.angle_gamma   90.00
#
_symmetry.space_group_name_H-M   'P 1'
#
loop_
_entity.id
_entity.type
_entity.pdbx_description
1 polymer ?
#
loop_
_entity_poly.entity_id
_entity_poly.type
_entity_poly.pdbx_seq_one_letter_code
_entity_poly.pdbx_strand_id
1 'polypeptide(L)'
;MNFKIVIKAAIGCSALMLAFVAHAEKRDQAKQLYSSLTGGTANKAIADKYEAMIANGKVELAAKEIIESNEGFYNVTLKNFFTPMTNEDGSQFTSLNDMSALLIGATRDEIDFFRVFWDNIMYQFDGTLTGRNRDRYYLEDLDVTVPKYNRTKNDMYVAAEEGLVPLGNRKYFIQTQQNTYTTLDGAAIAGMFSTRGFAAAYYPAGTNRAAFAYFAKNFLCKEMEELSDTSVPDFRVRRDVDRAPGGSADTYKTYCVGCHAGQDALGGAFAYYDYVDGRMVYAAHDVVVDGNAEIVGPVAPKINNINTFADGKITTSDSWINLWTDGQNESIGWGPQNAGNGAKDLGKMLAETKQVRTCLSQQVFETVCHRSPTSELDKNIVNSIAQQFDRDRNMKNVFINAAIACMGE
;
A
#
# COMPACT_ATOMS: atom_id res chain seq x y z
N MET A 1 -11.85 -78.04 -34.80
CA MET A 1 -11.34 -77.13 -33.76
C MET A 1 -9.92 -76.75 -34.15
N ASN A 2 -9.76 -75.70 -34.95
CA ASN A 2 -9.37 -74.34 -34.54
C ASN A 2 -7.92 -74.26 -34.02
N PHE A 3 -6.98 -73.83 -34.87
CA PHE A 3 -6.47 -72.46 -34.84
C PHE A 3 -5.71 -72.13 -36.16
N LYS A 4 -6.06 -70.98 -36.74
CA LYS A 4 -5.34 -70.28 -37.82
C LYS A 4 -4.37 -69.29 -37.18
N ILE A 5 -3.19 -69.09 -37.77
CA ILE A 5 -2.52 -67.78 -37.79
C ILE A 5 -1.93 -67.60 -39.19
N VAL A 6 -2.54 -66.69 -39.97
CA VAL A 6 -1.97 -66.18 -41.23
C VAL A 6 -1.82 -64.67 -41.07
N ILE A 7 -0.59 -64.22 -41.24
CA ILE A 7 -0.13 -62.85 -41.20
C ILE A 7 -0.73 -62.07 -42.38
N LYS A 8 -1.32 -60.90 -42.12
CA LYS A 8 -1.50 -59.85 -43.14
C LYS A 8 -1.08 -58.50 -42.58
N ALA A 9 -0.08 -57.92 -43.24
CA ALA A 9 0.41 -56.57 -43.04
C ALA A 9 -0.66 -55.54 -43.46
N ALA A 10 -0.78 -54.46 -42.70
CA ALA A 10 -1.53 -53.27 -43.07
C ALA A 10 -0.65 -52.02 -42.88
N ILE A 11 -0.19 -51.56 -44.05
CA ILE A 11 0.20 -50.22 -44.52
C ILE A 11 -0.07 -49.08 -43.53
N GLY A 12 0.98 -48.30 -43.27
CA GLY A 12 0.96 -47.11 -42.44
C GLY A 12 0.18 -45.93 -43.02
N CYS A 13 -0.34 -45.12 -42.10
CA CYS A 13 -0.76 -43.75 -42.34
C CYS A 13 -0.14 -42.90 -41.23
N SER A 14 0.94 -42.18 -41.54
CA SER A 14 1.50 -41.17 -40.63
C SER A 14 0.55 -39.98 -40.59
N ALA A 15 -0.19 -39.85 -39.49
CA ALA A 15 -0.91 -38.62 -39.16
C ALA A 15 0.07 -37.67 -38.46
N LEU A 16 0.63 -36.75 -39.24
CA LEU A 16 1.36 -35.57 -38.77
C LEU A 16 0.32 -34.49 -38.37
N MET A 17 -0.11 -34.49 -37.12
CA MET A 17 -0.91 -33.46 -36.43
C MET A 17 -0.64 -33.66 -34.93
N LEU A 18 -0.30 -32.71 -34.06
CA LEU A 18 -0.33 -31.26 -34.03
C LEU A 18 0.87 -30.77 -33.20
N ALA A 19 1.64 -29.80 -33.70
CA ALA A 19 2.54 -28.97 -32.86
C ALA A 19 2.01 -27.52 -32.70
N PHE A 20 0.81 -27.22 -33.22
CA PHE A 20 0.26 -25.86 -33.22
C PHE A 20 -0.43 -25.45 -31.91
N VAL A 21 -0.69 -26.39 -30.99
CA VAL A 21 -1.35 -26.08 -29.71
C VAL A 21 -0.39 -25.41 -28.73
N ALA A 22 0.86 -25.90 -28.64
CA ALA A 22 1.85 -25.36 -27.71
C ALA A 22 2.35 -23.95 -28.10
N HIS A 23 2.44 -23.63 -29.39
CA HIS A 23 2.89 -22.30 -29.84
C HIS A 23 1.83 -21.21 -29.62
N ALA A 24 0.56 -21.50 -29.90
CA ALA A 24 -0.54 -20.57 -29.62
C ALA A 24 -0.64 -20.30 -28.11
N GLU A 25 -0.50 -21.34 -27.28
CA GLU A 25 -0.49 -21.23 -25.82
C GLU A 25 0.62 -20.32 -25.28
N LYS A 26 1.87 -20.48 -25.77
CA LYS A 26 3.01 -19.67 -25.32
C LYS A 26 2.90 -18.21 -25.75
N ARG A 27 2.35 -17.97 -26.95
CA ARG A 27 2.09 -16.62 -27.44
C ARG A 27 1.04 -15.91 -26.60
N ASP A 28 -0.04 -16.61 -26.23
CA ASP A 28 -1.09 -16.02 -25.42
C ASP A 28 -0.65 -15.81 -23.97
N GLN A 29 0.12 -16.74 -23.38
CA GLN A 29 0.82 -16.54 -22.11
C GLN A 29 1.72 -15.28 -22.14
N ALA A 30 2.49 -15.08 -23.23
CA ALA A 30 3.34 -13.90 -23.37
C ALA A 30 2.55 -12.59 -23.42
N LYS A 31 1.43 -12.56 -24.14
CA LYS A 31 0.55 -11.39 -24.21
C LYS A 31 -0.11 -11.10 -22.87
N GLN A 32 -0.62 -12.13 -22.19
CA GLN A 32 -1.26 -12.01 -20.89
C GLN A 32 -0.26 -11.52 -19.83
N LEU A 33 0.94 -12.11 -19.77
CA LEU A 33 2.00 -11.65 -18.88
C LEU A 33 2.32 -10.16 -19.10
N TYR A 34 2.42 -9.74 -20.36
CA TYR A 34 2.65 -8.33 -20.70
C TYR A 34 1.49 -7.43 -20.26
N SER A 35 0.24 -7.80 -20.57
CA SER A 35 -0.92 -6.98 -20.23
C SER A 35 -1.19 -6.91 -18.72
N SER A 36 -1.04 -8.02 -18.01
CA SER A 36 -1.21 -8.11 -16.55
C SER A 36 -0.20 -7.23 -15.81
N LEU A 37 1.03 -7.12 -16.31
CA LEU A 37 2.06 -6.29 -15.69
C LEU A 37 1.99 -4.82 -16.11
N THR A 38 1.63 -4.51 -17.37
CA THR A 38 1.74 -3.12 -17.89
C THR A 38 0.42 -2.38 -18.01
N GLY A 39 -0.71 -3.09 -17.96
CA GLY A 39 -2.02 -2.57 -18.35
C GLY A 39 -2.17 -2.32 -19.87
N GLY A 40 -1.14 -2.60 -20.67
CA GLY A 40 -1.09 -2.37 -22.11
C GLY A 40 -1.34 -3.62 -22.94
N THR A 41 -1.37 -3.46 -24.27
CA THR A 41 -1.46 -4.58 -25.22
C THR A 41 -0.13 -4.80 -25.94
N ALA A 42 0.36 -6.03 -25.93
CA ALA A 42 1.60 -6.38 -26.63
C ALA A 42 1.42 -6.28 -28.16
N ASN A 43 2.27 -5.49 -28.82
CA ASN A 43 2.39 -5.52 -30.28
C ASN A 43 3.08 -6.81 -30.74
N LYS A 44 3.15 -7.04 -32.06
CA LYS A 44 3.75 -8.28 -32.62
C LYS A 44 5.18 -8.52 -32.13
N ALA A 45 6.05 -7.50 -32.15
CA ALA A 45 7.45 -7.65 -31.76
C ALA A 45 7.61 -7.98 -30.27
N ILE A 46 6.81 -7.34 -29.41
CA ILE A 46 6.75 -7.61 -27.97
C ILE A 46 6.29 -9.05 -27.72
N ALA A 47 5.20 -9.46 -28.37
CA ALA A 47 4.67 -10.81 -28.24
C ALA A 47 5.68 -11.87 -28.72
N ASP A 48 6.31 -11.67 -29.87
CA ASP A 48 7.32 -12.60 -30.42
C ASP A 48 8.53 -12.74 -29.47
N LYS A 49 8.98 -11.63 -28.87
CA LYS A 49 10.09 -11.62 -27.90
C LYS A 49 9.76 -12.43 -26.66
N TYR A 50 8.65 -12.13 -25.99
CA TYR A 50 8.32 -12.77 -24.73
C TYR A 50 7.82 -14.21 -24.92
N GLU A 51 7.20 -14.53 -26.06
CA GLU A 51 6.92 -15.91 -26.47
C GLU A 51 8.22 -16.74 -26.52
N ALA A 52 9.26 -16.22 -27.18
CA ALA A 52 10.54 -16.89 -27.25
C ALA A 52 11.21 -17.06 -25.88
N MET A 53 11.09 -16.08 -24.98
CA MET A 53 11.62 -16.21 -23.61
C MET A 53 10.88 -17.30 -22.83
N ILE A 54 9.55 -17.32 -22.87
CA ILE A 54 8.73 -18.31 -22.18
C ILE A 54 8.98 -19.71 -22.74
N ALA A 55 9.08 -19.86 -24.07
CA ALA A 55 9.40 -21.14 -24.72
C ALA A 55 10.77 -21.70 -24.30
N ASN A 56 11.72 -20.83 -23.92
CA ASN A 56 13.04 -21.21 -23.41
C ASN A 56 13.09 -21.35 -21.88
N GLY A 57 11.94 -21.37 -21.20
CA GLY A 57 11.87 -21.50 -19.74
C GLY A 57 12.31 -20.26 -18.95
N LYS A 58 12.42 -19.10 -19.61
CA LYS A 58 12.90 -17.83 -19.01
C LYS A 58 11.76 -16.91 -18.57
N VAL A 59 10.70 -17.48 -18.00
CA VAL A 59 9.47 -16.75 -17.66
C VAL A 59 9.71 -15.60 -16.68
N GLU A 60 10.45 -15.87 -15.59
CA GLU A 60 10.74 -14.85 -14.58
C GLU A 60 11.60 -13.70 -15.14
N LEU A 61 12.57 -14.03 -16.01
CA LEU A 61 13.36 -13.02 -16.70
C LEU A 61 12.51 -12.19 -17.67
N ALA A 62 11.54 -12.82 -18.34
CA ALA A 62 10.59 -12.10 -19.21
C ALA A 62 9.77 -11.11 -18.39
N ALA A 63 9.20 -11.53 -17.26
CA ALA A 63 8.42 -10.67 -16.37
C ALA A 63 9.25 -9.47 -15.84
N LYS A 64 10.49 -9.71 -15.39
CA LYS A 64 11.41 -8.65 -14.95
C LYS A 64 11.71 -7.66 -16.08
N GLU A 65 11.98 -8.17 -17.27
CA GLU A 65 12.27 -7.31 -18.42
C GLU A 65 11.04 -6.51 -18.86
N ILE A 66 9.82 -7.08 -18.79
CA ILE A 66 8.56 -6.35 -19.05
C ILE A 66 8.44 -5.15 -18.12
N ILE A 67 8.66 -5.36 -16.82
CA ILE A 67 8.55 -4.30 -15.81
C ILE A 67 9.60 -3.21 -16.01
N GLU A 68 10.88 -3.58 -16.20
CA GLU A 68 11.97 -2.58 -16.27
C GLU A 68 12.01 -1.83 -17.61
N SER A 69 11.52 -2.43 -18.70
CA SER A 69 11.55 -1.82 -20.04
C SER A 69 10.29 -1.02 -20.40
N ASN A 70 9.29 -1.00 -19.52
CA ASN A 70 7.99 -0.40 -19.80
C ASN A 70 7.57 0.60 -18.73
N GLU A 71 7.13 1.78 -19.15
CA GLU A 71 6.62 2.80 -18.23
C GLU A 71 5.28 2.39 -17.61
N GLY A 72 4.48 1.58 -18.30
CA GLY A 72 3.15 1.15 -17.90
C GLY A 72 3.11 0.44 -16.55
N PHE A 73 4.10 -0.40 -16.21
CA PHE A 73 4.11 -1.02 -14.88
C PHE A 73 4.14 0.03 -13.77
N TYR A 74 5.00 1.05 -13.87
CA TYR A 74 5.13 2.07 -12.83
C TYR A 74 4.05 3.15 -12.90
N ASN A 75 3.79 3.69 -14.10
CA ASN A 75 2.91 4.83 -14.31
C ASN A 75 1.42 4.46 -14.38
N VAL A 76 1.10 3.19 -14.68
CA VAL A 76 -0.28 2.71 -14.76
C VAL A 76 -0.53 1.68 -13.66
N THR A 77 0.12 0.53 -13.68
CA THR A 77 -0.18 -0.59 -12.78
C THR A 77 0.05 -0.21 -11.32
N LEU A 78 1.27 0.21 -10.95
CA LEU A 78 1.59 0.56 -9.56
C LEU A 78 0.87 1.84 -9.12
N LYS A 79 0.73 2.83 -10.01
CA LYS A 79 -0.02 4.05 -9.70
C LYS A 79 -1.47 3.72 -9.35
N ASN A 80 -2.17 2.98 -10.20
CA ASN A 80 -3.57 2.60 -9.95
C ASN A 80 -3.71 1.66 -8.75
N PHE A 81 -2.70 0.81 -8.50
CA PHE A 81 -2.68 -0.09 -7.34
C PHE A 81 -2.58 0.67 -6.01
N PHE A 82 -1.65 1.62 -5.90
CA PHE A 82 -1.40 2.32 -4.63
C PHE A 82 -2.30 3.54 -4.41
N THR A 83 -2.77 4.22 -5.45
CA THR A 83 -3.55 5.46 -5.33
C THR A 83 -4.78 5.32 -4.42
N PRO A 84 -5.61 4.26 -4.52
CA PRO A 84 -6.74 4.02 -3.61
C PRO A 84 -6.36 4.04 -2.12
N MET A 85 -5.14 3.62 -1.78
CA MET A 85 -4.67 3.57 -0.39
C MET A 85 -4.31 4.96 0.17
N THR A 86 -4.29 5.99 -0.68
CA THR A 86 -3.80 7.34 -0.36
C THR A 86 -4.90 8.40 -0.31
N ASN A 87 -6.17 7.99 -0.35
CA ASN A 87 -7.31 8.89 -0.22
C ASN A 87 -8.50 8.18 0.44
N GLU A 88 -9.38 8.96 1.10
CA GLU A 88 -10.53 8.41 1.83
C GLU A 88 -11.55 7.71 0.92
N ASP A 89 -11.68 8.16 -0.33
CA ASP A 89 -12.64 7.64 -1.31
C ASP A 89 -12.23 6.26 -1.88
N GLY A 90 -10.99 5.82 -1.68
CA GLY A 90 -10.47 4.60 -2.31
C GLY A 90 -10.39 4.71 -3.84
N SER A 91 -10.35 5.93 -4.39
CA SER A 91 -10.37 6.15 -5.83
C SER A 91 -8.98 6.01 -6.44
N GLN A 92 -8.89 5.33 -7.59
CA GLN A 92 -7.66 5.30 -8.42
C GLN A 92 -7.45 6.58 -9.24
N PHE A 93 -8.46 7.46 -9.29
CA PHE A 93 -8.44 8.68 -10.13
C PHE A 93 -7.86 9.90 -9.41
N THR A 94 -7.43 9.75 -8.15
CA THR A 94 -6.73 10.79 -7.41
C THR A 94 -5.34 11.00 -8.00
N SER A 95 -4.83 12.24 -7.95
CA SER A 95 -3.48 12.56 -8.41
C SER A 95 -2.40 11.83 -7.59
N LEU A 96 -1.26 11.57 -8.23
CA LEU A 96 -0.02 11.18 -7.57
C LEU A 96 0.28 12.16 -6.42
N ASN A 97 0.75 11.64 -5.29
CA ASN A 97 1.17 12.37 -4.11
C ASN A 97 2.40 11.70 -3.47
N ASP A 98 2.98 12.31 -2.43
CA ASP A 98 4.18 11.80 -1.75
C ASP A 98 4.01 10.42 -1.09
N MET A 99 2.80 10.06 -0.64
CA MET A 99 2.50 8.71 -0.14
C MET A 99 2.54 7.68 -1.27
N SER A 100 1.81 7.92 -2.37
CA SER A 100 1.80 7.02 -3.52
C SER A 100 3.19 6.92 -4.17
N ALA A 101 3.92 8.04 -4.27
CA ALA A 101 5.30 8.07 -4.74
C ALA A 101 6.22 7.22 -3.84
N LEU A 102 6.08 7.30 -2.51
CA LEU A 102 6.83 6.45 -1.60
C LEU A 102 6.62 4.96 -1.88
N LEU A 103 5.37 4.52 -2.02
CA LEU A 103 5.02 3.12 -2.25
C LEU A 103 5.51 2.62 -3.63
N ILE A 104 5.35 3.43 -4.68
CA ILE A 104 5.83 3.14 -6.04
C ILE A 104 7.36 3.08 -6.07
N GLY A 105 8.03 4.08 -5.50
CA GLY A 105 9.49 4.17 -5.46
C GLY A 105 10.13 3.04 -4.68
N ALA A 106 9.60 2.72 -3.49
CA ALA A 106 10.07 1.58 -2.70
C ALA A 106 9.94 0.25 -3.48
N THR A 107 8.85 0.08 -4.24
CA THR A 107 8.67 -1.08 -5.11
C THR A 107 9.67 -1.08 -6.27
N ARG A 108 9.94 0.06 -6.90
CA ARG A 108 10.89 0.19 -8.02
C ARG A 108 12.32 -0.13 -7.61
N ASP A 109 12.75 0.38 -6.47
CA ASP A 109 14.13 0.27 -6.00
C ASP A 109 14.39 -0.99 -5.17
N GLU A 110 13.37 -1.85 -5.02
CA GLU A 110 13.48 -3.18 -4.39
C GLU A 110 14.09 -3.13 -2.98
N ILE A 111 13.86 -2.01 -2.28
CA ILE A 111 14.17 -1.94 -0.86
C ILE A 111 13.21 -2.85 -0.09
N ASP A 112 13.55 -3.19 1.16
CA ASP A 112 12.58 -3.80 2.08
C ASP A 112 11.31 -2.94 2.11
N PHE A 113 10.24 -3.45 1.50
CA PHE A 113 9.01 -2.70 1.29
C PHE A 113 8.37 -2.30 2.62
N PHE A 114 8.53 -3.08 3.69
CA PHE A 114 7.89 -2.80 4.97
C PHE A 114 8.52 -1.60 5.70
N ARG A 115 9.69 -1.11 5.26
CA ARG A 115 10.27 0.16 5.73
C ARG A 115 9.36 1.36 5.46
N VAL A 116 8.46 1.28 4.47
CA VAL A 116 7.50 2.35 4.17
C VAL A 116 6.57 2.67 5.35
N PHE A 117 6.47 1.82 6.37
CA PHE A 117 5.61 2.07 7.54
C PHE A 117 6.28 2.83 8.68
N TRP A 118 7.60 3.04 8.66
CA TRP A 118 8.28 3.62 9.82
C TRP A 118 9.54 4.43 9.49
N ASP A 119 10.18 4.18 8.36
CA ASP A 119 11.51 4.70 8.09
C ASP A 119 11.48 6.13 7.51
N ASN A 120 12.63 6.79 7.54
CA ASN A 120 12.85 8.13 6.98
C ASN A 120 13.07 8.07 5.47
N ILE A 121 12.05 7.67 4.71
CA ILE A 121 12.13 7.48 3.26
C ILE A 121 11.05 8.31 2.57
N MET A 122 11.44 8.98 1.50
CA MET A 122 10.54 9.73 0.63
C MET A 122 10.97 9.56 -0.82
N TYR A 123 10.04 9.70 -1.74
CA TYR A 123 10.34 9.77 -3.17
C TYR A 123 9.77 11.05 -3.77
N GLN A 124 10.58 11.72 -4.58
CA GLN A 124 10.23 12.98 -5.23
C GLN A 124 10.94 13.12 -6.57
N PHE A 125 10.61 14.19 -7.29
CA PHE A 125 11.28 14.51 -8.54
C PHE A 125 12.46 15.46 -8.32
N ASP A 126 13.53 15.25 -9.09
CA ASP A 126 14.74 16.08 -9.10
C ASP A 126 15.18 16.37 -10.53
N GLY A 127 16.06 17.36 -10.70
CA GLY A 127 16.55 17.78 -12.01
C GLY A 127 17.39 19.05 -11.92
N THR A 128 17.58 19.73 -13.05
CA THR A 128 18.32 20.98 -13.07
C THR A 128 17.46 22.10 -12.48
N LEU A 129 17.93 22.76 -11.41
CA LEU A 129 17.20 23.86 -10.79
C LEU A 129 17.00 25.01 -11.78
N THR A 130 15.75 25.40 -11.99
CA THR A 130 15.31 26.45 -12.91
C THR A 130 14.32 27.41 -12.22
N GLY A 131 13.90 28.44 -12.95
CA GLY A 131 13.04 29.51 -12.47
C GLY A 131 13.81 30.61 -11.75
N ARG A 132 13.23 31.82 -11.70
CA ARG A 132 13.86 33.01 -11.10
C ARG A 132 14.28 32.78 -9.65
N ASN A 133 13.51 31.98 -8.91
CA ASN A 133 13.73 31.69 -7.49
C ASN A 133 14.36 30.32 -7.24
N ARG A 134 14.76 29.57 -8.28
CA ARG A 134 15.24 28.18 -8.17
C ARG A 134 14.25 27.28 -7.43
N ASP A 135 12.97 27.45 -7.73
CA ASP A 135 11.82 26.80 -7.12
C ASP A 135 11.21 25.69 -7.99
N ARG A 136 11.88 25.37 -9.10
CA ARG A 136 11.46 24.33 -10.04
C ARG A 136 12.65 23.46 -10.47
N TYR A 137 12.36 22.23 -10.87
CA TYR A 137 13.28 21.31 -11.51
C TYR A 137 12.91 21.18 -12.98
N TYR A 138 13.90 21.34 -13.86
CA TYR A 138 13.80 21.02 -15.28
C TYR A 138 14.39 19.63 -15.53
N LEU A 139 13.57 18.74 -16.07
CA LEU A 139 13.90 17.36 -16.40
C LEU A 139 14.29 17.33 -17.88
N GLU A 140 15.54 17.68 -18.16
CA GLU A 140 16.08 17.97 -19.49
C GLU A 140 15.73 16.94 -20.59
N ASP A 141 15.85 15.64 -20.30
CA ASP A 141 15.61 14.59 -21.31
C ASP A 141 14.12 14.42 -21.64
N LEU A 142 13.24 14.91 -20.78
CA LEU A 142 11.79 14.79 -20.91
C LEU A 142 11.15 16.09 -21.39
N ASP A 143 11.89 17.21 -21.40
CA ASP A 143 11.36 18.57 -21.63
C ASP A 143 10.18 18.91 -20.69
N VAL A 144 10.27 18.46 -19.43
CA VAL A 144 9.25 18.68 -18.40
C VAL A 144 9.80 19.56 -17.28
N THR A 145 9.00 20.50 -16.79
CA THR A 145 9.34 21.28 -15.59
C THR A 145 8.36 20.99 -14.47
N VAL A 146 8.87 20.61 -13.30
CA VAL A 146 8.06 20.36 -12.09
C VAL A 146 8.44 21.35 -10.98
N PRO A 147 7.48 21.83 -10.16
CA PRO A 147 7.80 22.57 -8.93
C PRO A 147 8.64 21.74 -7.96
N LYS A 148 9.45 22.40 -7.12
CA LYS A 148 10.06 21.75 -5.96
C LYS A 148 8.98 21.25 -4.99
N TYR A 149 9.31 20.19 -4.24
CA TYR A 149 8.41 19.66 -3.24
C TYR A 149 7.99 20.77 -2.26
N ASN A 150 6.71 20.80 -1.94
CA ASN A 150 6.13 21.78 -1.04
C ASN A 150 5.25 21.06 -0.01
N ARG A 151 5.60 21.18 1.28
CA ARG A 151 4.85 20.51 2.35
C ARG A 151 3.40 20.97 2.49
N THR A 152 2.99 22.09 1.89
CA THR A 152 1.59 22.57 1.91
C THR A 152 0.81 22.21 0.63
N LYS A 153 1.48 21.77 -0.44
CA LYS A 153 0.86 21.59 -1.77
C LYS A 153 1.33 20.32 -2.48
N ASN A 154 0.46 19.77 -3.33
CA ASN A 154 0.77 18.57 -4.11
C ASN A 154 1.36 18.87 -5.52
N ASP A 155 1.64 20.15 -5.81
CA ASP A 155 1.90 20.65 -7.17
C ASP A 155 3.06 19.93 -7.89
N MET A 156 4.10 19.49 -7.17
CA MET A 156 5.21 18.71 -7.76
C MET A 156 4.70 17.42 -8.41
N TYR A 157 3.91 16.63 -7.68
CA TYR A 157 3.45 15.33 -8.14
C TYR A 157 2.36 15.46 -9.21
N VAL A 158 1.48 16.47 -9.09
CA VAL A 158 0.50 16.81 -10.13
C VAL A 158 1.21 17.18 -11.43
N ALA A 159 2.18 18.08 -11.39
CA ALA A 159 2.91 18.51 -12.59
C ALA A 159 3.72 17.37 -13.22
N ALA A 160 4.29 16.49 -12.40
CA ALA A 160 5.02 15.32 -12.91
C ALA A 160 4.08 14.31 -13.59
N GLU A 161 2.89 14.10 -13.03
CA GLU A 161 1.86 13.24 -13.62
C GLU A 161 1.34 13.81 -14.94
N GLU A 162 0.99 15.11 -14.97
CA GLU A 162 0.56 15.82 -16.19
C GLU A 162 1.64 15.83 -17.27
N GLY A 163 2.91 15.96 -16.86
CA GLY A 163 4.09 15.86 -17.73
C GLY A 163 4.47 14.43 -18.12
N LEU A 164 3.69 13.42 -17.73
CA LEU A 164 3.95 12.00 -18.01
C LEU A 164 5.37 11.55 -17.61
N VAL A 165 5.90 12.07 -16.49
CA VAL A 165 7.25 11.71 -16.04
C VAL A 165 7.28 10.22 -15.69
N PRO A 166 8.19 9.40 -16.26
CA PRO A 166 8.22 7.98 -15.99
C PRO A 166 8.67 7.69 -14.55
N LEU A 167 7.82 7.03 -13.77
CA LEU A 167 8.10 6.65 -12.38
C LEU A 167 9.17 5.55 -12.29
N GLY A 168 9.43 4.82 -13.38
CA GLY A 168 10.59 3.93 -13.51
C GLY A 168 11.93 4.66 -13.66
N ASN A 169 11.93 5.97 -13.95
CA ASN A 169 13.14 6.71 -14.26
C ASN A 169 13.92 7.09 -12.99
N ARG A 170 15.04 6.41 -12.75
CA ARG A 170 15.92 6.64 -11.57
C ARG A 170 16.73 7.93 -11.62
N LYS A 171 16.83 8.59 -12.78
CA LYS A 171 17.49 9.90 -12.91
C LYS A 171 16.62 11.01 -12.32
N TYR A 172 15.33 10.98 -12.61
CA TYR A 172 14.41 12.07 -12.25
C TYR A 172 13.49 11.76 -11.08
N PHE A 173 13.07 10.51 -10.89
CA PHE A 173 12.31 10.09 -9.73
C PHE A 173 13.28 9.45 -8.72
N ILE A 174 13.60 10.15 -7.64
CA ILE A 174 14.69 9.77 -6.75
C ILE A 174 14.21 9.48 -5.33
N GLN A 175 14.91 8.57 -4.66
CA GLN A 175 14.77 8.39 -3.23
C GLN A 175 15.46 9.56 -2.49
N THR A 176 14.76 10.10 -1.51
CA THR A 176 15.27 11.06 -0.54
C THR A 176 14.79 10.67 0.86
N GLN A 177 14.83 11.60 1.81
CA GLN A 177 14.40 11.40 3.18
C GLN A 177 13.28 12.39 3.55
N GLN A 178 12.46 12.05 4.54
CA GLN A 178 11.32 12.87 4.97
C GLN A 178 11.76 14.10 5.77
N ASN A 179 12.83 13.96 6.56
CA ASN A 179 13.49 15.11 7.18
C ASN A 179 13.87 16.11 6.08
N THR A 180 13.65 17.40 6.34
CA THR A 180 13.84 18.53 5.39
C THR A 180 12.63 18.82 4.50
N TYR A 181 11.77 17.83 4.23
CA TYR A 181 10.65 18.00 3.30
C TYR A 181 9.29 17.91 3.98
N THR A 182 8.90 16.73 4.46
CA THR A 182 7.57 16.55 5.08
C THR A 182 7.51 17.15 6.48
N THR A 183 8.62 17.06 7.21
CA THR A 183 8.77 17.58 8.58
C THR A 183 10.22 17.95 8.89
N LEU A 184 10.40 18.90 9.82
CA LEU A 184 11.71 19.20 10.43
C LEU A 184 11.89 18.52 11.80
N ASP A 185 10.80 17.99 12.36
CA ASP A 185 10.85 17.25 13.63
C ASP A 185 11.13 15.77 13.36
N GLY A 186 12.28 15.28 13.83
CA GLY A 186 12.68 13.89 13.66
C GLY A 186 11.77 12.88 14.38
N ALA A 187 11.03 13.31 15.41
CA ALA A 187 10.06 12.49 16.13
C ALA A 187 8.78 12.24 15.31
N ALA A 188 8.46 13.15 14.37
CA ALA A 188 7.32 13.02 13.47
C ALA A 188 7.55 12.05 12.31
N ILE A 189 8.78 11.59 12.08
CA ILE A 189 9.10 10.67 10.97
C ILE A 189 8.52 9.29 11.26
N ALA A 190 7.72 8.75 10.35
CA ALA A 190 7.05 7.45 10.50
C ALA A 190 6.66 6.86 9.12
N GLY A 191 7.55 6.93 8.13
CA GLY A 191 7.26 6.45 6.78
C GLY A 191 6.00 7.10 6.22
N MET A 192 5.11 6.31 5.62
CA MET A 192 3.88 6.77 5.01
C MET A 192 3.01 7.58 5.97
N PHE A 193 2.98 7.24 7.27
CA PHE A 193 2.18 7.96 8.27
C PHE A 193 2.58 9.42 8.45
N SER A 194 3.78 9.79 8.02
CA SER A 194 4.34 11.15 8.12
C SER A 194 4.54 11.84 6.76
N THR A 195 3.89 11.31 5.73
CA THR A 195 3.75 11.98 4.43
C THR A 195 2.63 13.02 4.49
N ARG A 196 2.73 14.05 3.65
CA ARG A 196 1.65 15.02 3.47
C ARG A 196 0.39 14.33 2.94
N GLY A 197 0.52 13.40 2.00
CA GLY A 197 -0.58 12.64 1.41
C GLY A 197 -1.37 11.86 2.44
N PHE A 198 -0.70 11.11 3.31
CA PHE A 198 -1.36 10.39 4.41
C PHE A 198 -2.03 11.36 5.38
N ALA A 199 -1.36 12.45 5.75
CA ALA A 199 -1.91 13.45 6.66
C ALA A 199 -3.15 14.15 6.07
N ALA A 200 -3.10 14.49 4.78
CA ALA A 200 -4.20 15.11 4.06
C ALA A 200 -5.42 14.18 3.96
N ALA A 201 -5.19 12.88 3.84
CA ALA A 201 -6.26 11.90 3.78
C ALA A 201 -6.83 11.57 5.17
N TYR A 202 -5.99 11.36 6.20
CA TYR A 202 -6.44 10.65 7.40
C TYR A 202 -6.23 11.40 8.73
N TYR A 203 -5.67 12.62 8.69
CA TYR A 203 -5.60 13.54 9.83
C TYR A 203 -6.47 14.80 9.74
N PRO A 204 -7.33 15.13 8.76
CA PRO A 204 -8.09 16.39 8.85
C PRO A 204 -9.15 16.41 9.97
N ALA A 205 -9.81 15.28 10.23
CA ALA A 205 -11.01 15.24 11.05
C ALA A 205 -10.91 14.27 12.25
N GLY A 206 -11.88 14.42 13.17
CA GLY A 206 -12.06 13.54 14.32
C GLY A 206 -10.82 13.48 15.22
N THR A 207 -10.57 12.30 15.80
CA THR A 207 -9.46 12.09 16.73
C THR A 207 -8.38 11.15 16.15
N ASN A 208 -8.08 11.26 14.86
CA ASN A 208 -7.07 10.43 14.16
C ASN A 208 -7.32 8.91 14.19
N ARG A 209 -8.55 8.46 14.39
CA ARG A 209 -8.93 7.03 14.27
C ARG A 209 -8.84 6.53 12.83
N ALA A 210 -9.10 7.40 11.86
CA ALA A 210 -9.02 7.12 10.43
C ALA A 210 -7.64 6.56 10.04
N ALA A 211 -6.55 7.06 10.62
CA ALA A 211 -5.20 6.59 10.31
C ALA A 211 -5.02 5.07 10.50
N PHE A 212 -5.53 4.51 11.60
CA PHE A 212 -5.50 3.06 11.80
C PHE A 212 -6.59 2.33 11.00
N ALA A 213 -7.80 2.89 10.91
CA ALA A 213 -8.89 2.26 10.16
C ALA A 213 -8.52 2.05 8.68
N TYR A 214 -7.96 3.08 8.04
CA TYR A 214 -7.49 2.97 6.67
C TYR A 214 -6.20 2.16 6.54
N PHE A 215 -5.36 2.09 7.58
CA PHE A 215 -4.28 1.09 7.58
C PHE A 215 -4.86 -0.33 7.55
N ALA A 216 -5.82 -0.64 8.42
CA ALA A 216 -6.47 -1.94 8.48
C ALA A 216 -7.15 -2.29 7.15
N LYS A 217 -7.92 -1.36 6.60
CA LYS A 217 -8.58 -1.52 5.30
C LYS A 217 -7.58 -1.81 4.17
N ASN A 218 -6.57 -0.95 4.03
CA ASN A 218 -5.69 -0.99 2.86
C ASN A 218 -4.58 -2.03 2.97
N PHE A 219 -4.08 -2.30 4.18
CA PHE A 219 -2.90 -3.14 4.40
C PHE A 219 -3.18 -4.38 5.23
N LEU A 220 -4.31 -4.50 5.92
CA LEU A 220 -4.76 -5.77 6.52
C LEU A 220 -5.89 -6.43 5.74
N CYS A 221 -6.50 -5.71 4.79
CA CYS A 221 -7.70 -6.13 4.05
C CYS A 221 -8.83 -6.45 5.04
N LYS A 222 -8.98 -5.59 6.04
CA LYS A 222 -9.96 -5.72 7.12
C LYS A 222 -10.62 -4.39 7.40
N GLU A 223 -11.95 -4.38 7.35
CA GLU A 223 -12.74 -3.27 7.87
C GLU A 223 -12.77 -3.32 9.41
N MET A 224 -13.07 -2.19 10.05
CA MET A 224 -13.05 -2.10 11.51
C MET A 224 -14.08 -3.05 12.17
N GLU A 225 -15.19 -3.31 11.48
CA GLU A 225 -16.23 -4.25 11.89
C GLU A 225 -15.69 -5.69 11.97
N GLU A 226 -14.76 -6.06 11.09
CA GLU A 226 -14.10 -7.37 11.12
C GLU A 226 -13.07 -7.47 12.25
N LEU A 227 -12.57 -6.33 12.74
CA LEU A 227 -11.66 -6.26 13.89
C LEU A 227 -12.42 -6.09 15.22
N SER A 228 -13.74 -6.00 15.19
CA SER A 228 -14.57 -5.74 16.36
C SER A 228 -14.42 -6.85 17.41
N ASP A 229 -13.82 -6.52 18.56
CA ASP A 229 -13.56 -7.45 19.66
C ASP A 229 -14.07 -6.88 20.99
N THR A 230 -15.20 -7.39 21.49
CA THR A 230 -15.79 -6.94 22.76
C THR A 230 -15.15 -7.59 23.99
N SER A 231 -14.18 -8.50 23.80
CA SER A 231 -13.50 -9.20 24.90
C SER A 231 -12.31 -8.43 25.45
N VAL A 232 -11.77 -7.47 24.70
CA VAL A 232 -10.62 -6.66 25.13
C VAL A 232 -11.01 -5.53 26.09
N PRO A 233 -10.13 -5.15 27.03
CA PRO A 233 -10.38 -4.04 27.96
C PRO A 233 -10.55 -2.68 27.27
N ASP A 234 -11.50 -1.87 27.74
CA ASP A 234 -11.87 -0.59 27.12
C ASP A 234 -11.30 0.66 27.80
N PHE A 235 -10.29 0.48 28.67
CA PHE A 235 -9.65 1.56 29.43
C PHE A 235 -8.90 2.60 28.56
N ARG A 236 -8.66 2.30 27.28
CA ARG A 236 -8.08 3.24 26.30
C ARG A 236 -9.15 3.98 25.52
N VAL A 237 -10.42 3.60 25.59
CA VAL A 237 -11.49 4.26 24.84
C VAL A 237 -11.66 5.69 25.31
N ARG A 238 -11.57 6.63 24.38
CA ARG A 238 -11.53 8.08 24.66
C ARG A 238 -12.90 8.62 25.06
N ARG A 239 -12.88 9.85 25.58
CA ARG A 239 -14.06 10.57 26.12
C ARG A 239 -15.07 11.01 25.07
N ASP A 240 -14.70 10.99 23.80
CA ASP A 240 -15.56 11.40 22.69
C ASP A 240 -16.56 10.33 22.26
N VAL A 241 -16.37 9.08 22.72
CA VAL A 241 -17.30 7.97 22.47
C VAL A 241 -18.35 7.93 23.59
N ASP A 242 -19.63 7.91 23.21
CA ASP A 242 -20.75 7.76 24.15
C ASP A 242 -20.71 6.37 24.85
N ARG A 243 -21.03 6.33 26.14
CA ARG A 243 -21.15 5.11 26.94
C ARG A 243 -22.59 4.67 27.17
N ALA A 244 -23.57 5.44 26.71
CA ALA A 244 -24.97 5.06 26.66
C ALA A 244 -25.63 5.50 25.34
N PRO A 245 -25.09 5.11 24.17
CA PRO A 245 -25.66 5.49 22.88
C PRO A 245 -27.11 5.00 22.79
N GLY A 246 -28.03 5.92 22.46
CA GLY A 246 -29.47 5.63 22.47
C GLY A 246 -30.07 5.41 23.86
N GLY A 247 -29.37 5.83 24.93
CA GLY A 247 -29.79 5.68 26.32
C GLY A 247 -29.45 4.35 26.97
N SER A 248 -28.70 3.47 26.30
CA SER A 248 -28.36 2.13 26.82
C SER A 248 -26.85 1.88 26.87
N ALA A 249 -26.34 1.54 28.06
CA ALA A 249 -24.95 1.12 28.22
C ALA A 249 -24.66 -0.24 27.60
N ASP A 250 -25.69 -1.08 27.45
CA ASP A 250 -25.57 -2.38 26.78
C ASP A 250 -25.20 -2.18 25.31
N THR A 251 -25.77 -1.17 24.65
CA THR A 251 -25.42 -0.85 23.26
C THR A 251 -23.93 -0.53 23.11
N TYR A 252 -23.35 0.24 24.05
CA TYR A 252 -21.91 0.49 24.04
C TYR A 252 -21.11 -0.81 24.25
N LYS A 253 -21.48 -1.62 25.24
CA LYS A 253 -20.76 -2.86 25.58
C LYS A 253 -20.91 -3.98 24.53
N THR A 254 -21.96 -3.96 23.71
CA THR A 254 -22.19 -4.96 22.67
C THR A 254 -21.64 -4.56 21.31
N TYR A 255 -21.67 -3.28 20.95
CA TYR A 255 -21.37 -2.85 19.58
C TYR A 255 -20.18 -1.88 19.52
N CYS A 256 -20.21 -0.79 20.28
CA CYS A 256 -19.22 0.28 20.13
C CYS A 256 -17.85 -0.12 20.67
N VAL A 257 -17.82 -0.81 21.82
CA VAL A 257 -16.56 -1.21 22.47
C VAL A 257 -15.73 -2.13 21.57
N GLY A 258 -16.38 -2.94 20.73
CA GLY A 258 -15.73 -3.89 19.86
C GLY A 258 -14.71 -3.25 18.93
N CYS A 259 -15.09 -2.16 18.25
CA CYS A 259 -14.16 -1.43 17.39
C CYS A 259 -13.24 -0.51 18.21
N HIS A 260 -13.79 0.19 19.21
CA HIS A 260 -13.06 1.26 19.89
C HIS A 260 -11.96 0.77 20.83
N ALA A 261 -12.14 -0.35 21.53
CA ALA A 261 -11.20 -0.76 22.57
C ALA A 261 -9.79 -1.01 22.00
N GLY A 262 -9.68 -1.78 20.93
CA GLY A 262 -8.39 -2.01 20.27
C GLY A 262 -7.91 -0.81 19.44
N GLN A 263 -8.80 -0.16 18.69
CA GLN A 263 -8.41 1.00 17.87
C GLN A 263 -7.87 2.15 18.71
N ASP A 264 -8.51 2.49 19.83
CA ASP A 264 -8.08 3.61 20.68
C ASP A 264 -6.80 3.28 21.44
N ALA A 265 -6.57 1.99 21.75
CA ALA A 265 -5.35 1.52 22.35
C ALA A 265 -4.13 1.68 21.42
N LEU A 266 -4.31 1.48 20.12
CA LEU A 266 -3.29 1.77 19.10
C LEU A 266 -3.23 3.27 18.74
N GLY A 267 -4.37 3.96 18.80
CA GLY A 267 -4.54 5.32 18.27
C GLY A 267 -3.72 6.39 18.99
N GLY A 268 -3.15 6.10 20.16
CA GLY A 268 -2.17 6.97 20.82
C GLY A 268 -0.97 7.28 19.91
N ALA A 269 -0.56 6.35 19.05
CA ALA A 269 0.54 6.52 18.10
C ALA A 269 0.39 7.76 17.20
N PHE A 270 -0.84 8.19 16.94
CA PHE A 270 -1.18 9.31 16.07
C PHE A 270 -1.60 10.57 16.83
N ALA A 271 -1.53 10.58 18.16
CA ALA A 271 -2.07 11.66 19.00
C ALA A 271 -1.42 13.02 18.78
N TYR A 272 -0.17 13.05 18.29
CA TYR A 272 0.57 14.30 18.06
C TYR A 272 0.47 14.82 16.63
N TYR A 273 -0.14 14.06 15.71
CA TYR A 273 -0.28 14.45 14.31
C TYR A 273 -1.56 15.26 14.08
N ASP A 274 -1.48 16.25 13.20
CA ASP A 274 -2.62 16.98 12.68
C ASP A 274 -2.41 17.36 11.21
N TYR A 275 -3.46 17.87 10.56
CA TYR A 275 -3.37 18.41 9.22
C TYR A 275 -4.10 19.76 9.13
N VAL A 276 -3.32 20.84 9.02
CA VAL A 276 -3.80 22.22 9.08
C VAL A 276 -3.17 22.99 7.93
N ASP A 277 -3.96 23.79 7.21
CA ASP A 277 -3.49 24.65 6.11
C ASP A 277 -2.64 23.92 5.05
N GLY A 278 -3.05 22.69 4.73
CA GLY A 278 -2.41 21.90 3.68
C GLY A 278 -1.12 21.18 4.09
N ARG A 279 -0.68 21.32 5.36
CA ARG A 279 0.54 20.67 5.90
C ARG A 279 0.23 19.69 7.02
N MET A 280 1.03 18.64 7.11
CA MET A 280 1.13 17.84 8.32
C MET A 280 1.75 18.70 9.44
N VAL A 281 1.13 18.66 10.61
CA VAL A 281 1.59 19.29 11.84
C VAL A 281 1.91 18.19 12.85
N TYR A 282 2.95 18.39 13.65
CA TYR A 282 3.34 17.45 14.69
C TYR A 282 3.73 18.20 15.96
N ALA A 283 3.12 17.80 17.09
CA ALA A 283 3.38 18.26 18.46
C ALA A 283 3.19 19.75 18.78
N ALA A 284 3.53 20.67 17.88
CA ALA A 284 3.31 22.11 18.04
C ALA A 284 2.14 22.55 17.17
N HIS A 285 0.98 22.76 17.79
CA HIS A 285 -0.27 23.05 17.12
C HIS A 285 -0.65 24.53 17.29
N ASP A 286 -0.66 25.26 16.18
CA ASP A 286 -1.11 26.65 16.15
C ASP A 286 -2.63 26.70 16.34
N VAL A 287 -3.10 27.40 17.38
CA VAL A 287 -4.52 27.58 17.69
C VAL A 287 -4.83 29.04 18.00
N VAL A 288 -6.12 29.40 17.99
CA VAL A 288 -6.59 30.70 18.46
C VAL A 288 -7.40 30.51 19.74
N VAL A 289 -6.95 31.11 20.83
CA VAL A 289 -7.63 31.11 22.14
C VAL A 289 -7.95 32.55 22.51
N ASP A 290 -9.23 32.85 22.71
CA ASP A 290 -9.70 34.20 23.05
C ASP A 290 -9.18 35.32 22.12
N GLY A 291 -9.03 35.01 20.83
CA GLY A 291 -8.53 35.92 19.81
C GLY A 291 -7.00 36.06 19.72
N ASN A 292 -6.25 35.34 20.56
CA ASN A 292 -4.79 35.33 20.53
C ASN A 292 -4.27 34.03 19.90
N ALA A 293 -3.21 34.15 19.10
CA ALA A 293 -2.50 32.99 18.57
C ALA A 293 -1.67 32.33 19.68
N GLU A 294 -1.88 31.03 19.89
CA GLU A 294 -1.16 30.22 20.86
C GLU A 294 -0.64 28.93 20.19
N ILE A 295 0.44 28.37 20.75
CA ILE A 295 0.95 27.05 20.37
C ILE A 295 0.65 26.09 21.52
N VAL A 296 -0.13 25.05 21.25
CA VAL A 296 -0.47 24.00 22.22
C VAL A 296 0.06 22.65 21.78
N GLY A 297 0.09 21.68 22.70
CA GLY A 297 0.57 20.33 22.42
C GLY A 297 1.13 19.60 23.64
N PRO A 298 1.73 18.41 23.47
CA PRO A 298 2.03 17.77 22.19
C PRO A 298 0.83 17.09 21.51
N VAL A 299 -0.22 16.80 22.27
CA VAL A 299 -1.45 16.19 21.75
C VAL A 299 -2.22 17.19 20.90
N ALA A 300 -2.64 16.77 19.70
CA ALA A 300 -3.43 17.60 18.79
C ALA A 300 -4.75 18.02 19.48
N PRO A 301 -5.12 19.31 19.44
CA PRO A 301 -6.24 19.86 20.23
C PRO A 301 -7.56 19.08 20.08
N LYS A 302 -7.85 18.64 18.85
CA LYS A 302 -9.06 17.88 18.51
C LYS A 302 -9.21 16.55 19.24
N ILE A 303 -8.10 15.93 19.68
CA ILE A 303 -8.11 14.58 20.29
C ILE A 303 -8.90 14.53 21.60
N ASN A 304 -8.85 15.61 22.40
CA ASN A 304 -9.49 15.69 23.71
C ASN A 304 -10.62 16.74 23.76
N ASN A 305 -10.97 17.33 22.62
CA ASN A 305 -11.91 18.46 22.54
C ASN A 305 -13.34 18.07 22.90
N ILE A 306 -13.77 16.86 22.51
CA ILE A 306 -15.11 16.35 22.82
C ILE A 306 -15.08 15.58 24.14
N ASN A 307 -16.03 15.89 25.02
CA ASN A 307 -16.17 15.28 26.34
C ASN A 307 -17.59 14.70 26.52
N THR A 308 -17.92 13.68 25.73
CA THR A 308 -19.21 12.96 25.81
C THR A 308 -19.28 12.12 27.09
N PHE A 309 -18.16 11.53 27.51
CA PHE A 309 -18.05 10.72 28.71
C PHE A 309 -16.83 11.12 29.54
N ALA A 310 -17.07 11.81 30.66
CA ALA A 310 -16.02 12.44 31.48
C ALA A 310 -14.94 11.47 31.99
N ASP A 311 -15.33 10.25 32.35
CA ASP A 311 -14.42 9.22 32.87
C ASP A 311 -13.69 8.43 31.77
N GLY A 312 -13.93 8.77 30.49
CA GLY A 312 -13.21 8.17 29.37
C GLY A 312 -11.73 8.57 29.35
N LYS A 313 -10.94 7.90 28.50
CA LYS A 313 -9.50 8.17 28.43
C LYS A 313 -9.21 9.59 27.96
N ILE A 314 -8.48 10.34 28.78
CA ILE A 314 -7.76 11.55 28.36
C ILE A 314 -6.44 11.11 27.73
N THR A 315 -6.22 11.51 26.47
CA THR A 315 -4.95 11.24 25.80
C THR A 315 -3.93 12.30 26.19
N THR A 316 -2.85 11.91 26.85
CA THR A 316 -1.80 12.82 27.34
C THR A 316 -0.42 12.52 26.75
N SER A 317 -0.30 11.45 25.97
CA SER A 317 0.92 11.05 25.30
C SER A 317 0.62 10.32 23.99
N ASP A 318 1.65 10.03 23.21
CA ASP A 318 1.62 9.21 22.01
C ASP A 318 1.82 7.71 22.28
N SER A 319 1.67 7.28 23.55
CA SER A 319 1.79 5.87 23.93
C SER A 319 0.65 5.02 23.37
N TRP A 320 1.00 3.85 22.88
CA TRP A 320 0.05 2.86 22.37
C TRP A 320 0.33 1.47 22.94
N ILE A 321 -0.70 0.63 22.94
CA ILE A 321 -0.64 -0.80 23.29
C ILE A 321 -1.54 -1.57 22.32
N ASN A 322 -1.04 -2.69 21.82
CA ASN A 322 -1.82 -3.61 21.00
C ASN A 322 -2.57 -4.58 21.92
N LEU A 323 -3.88 -4.45 22.00
CA LEU A 323 -4.75 -5.34 22.78
C LEU A 323 -5.22 -6.56 21.98
N TRP A 324 -4.90 -6.63 20.69
CA TRP A 324 -5.30 -7.69 19.78
C TRP A 324 -4.23 -8.77 19.59
N THR A 325 -3.21 -8.79 20.45
CA THR A 325 -2.17 -9.84 20.43
C THR A 325 -2.68 -11.20 20.90
N ASP A 326 -3.84 -11.24 21.54
CA ASP A 326 -4.51 -12.45 22.02
C ASP A 326 -5.97 -12.47 21.55
N GLY A 327 -6.60 -13.64 21.57
CA GLY A 327 -8.03 -13.78 21.26
C GLY A 327 -8.31 -13.80 19.76
N GLN A 328 -9.50 -13.41 19.33
CA GLN A 328 -9.91 -13.59 17.93
C GLN A 328 -9.00 -12.87 16.90
N ASN A 329 -8.44 -11.73 17.30
CA ASN A 329 -7.58 -10.92 16.45
C ASN A 329 -6.10 -11.34 16.52
N GLU A 330 -5.72 -12.35 17.31
CA GLU A 330 -4.36 -12.89 17.35
C GLU A 330 -3.94 -13.48 15.99
N SER A 331 -4.93 -13.99 15.24
CA SER A 331 -4.76 -14.61 13.92
C SER A 331 -4.22 -13.66 12.84
N ILE A 332 -4.32 -12.34 13.07
CA ILE A 332 -3.70 -11.30 12.25
C ILE A 332 -2.16 -11.45 12.23
N GLY A 333 -1.60 -12.07 13.27
CA GLY A 333 -0.17 -12.34 13.38
C GLY A 333 0.63 -11.05 13.53
N TRP A 334 0.29 -10.24 14.54
CA TRP A 334 0.93 -8.97 14.83
C TRP A 334 2.44 -9.11 15.06
N GLY A 335 3.18 -8.05 14.77
CA GLY A 335 4.61 -7.97 15.08
C GLY A 335 4.89 -8.12 16.59
N PRO A 336 6.12 -8.47 16.97
CA PRO A 336 6.47 -8.84 18.36
C PRO A 336 6.39 -7.67 19.36
N GLN A 337 6.39 -6.43 18.87
CA GLN A 337 6.26 -5.26 19.73
C GLN A 337 4.78 -5.01 20.08
N ASN A 338 4.39 -5.20 21.34
CA ASN A 338 3.00 -5.04 21.77
C ASN A 338 2.68 -3.67 22.38
N ALA A 339 3.66 -2.79 22.59
CA ALA A 339 3.47 -1.42 23.03
C ALA A 339 4.62 -0.52 22.56
N GLY A 340 4.39 0.79 22.53
CA GLY A 340 5.41 1.75 22.09
C GLY A 340 4.93 3.19 22.17
N ASN A 341 5.69 4.09 21.55
CA ASN A 341 5.32 5.50 21.46
C ASN A 341 5.41 5.98 20.01
N GLY A 342 4.38 6.69 19.57
CA GLY A 342 4.33 7.32 18.26
C GLY A 342 4.15 6.34 17.10
N ALA A 343 3.85 6.92 15.94
CA ALA A 343 3.57 6.19 14.70
C ALA A 343 4.78 5.41 14.17
N LYS A 344 6.02 5.81 14.48
CA LYS A 344 7.23 5.08 14.05
C LYS A 344 7.30 3.69 14.68
N ASP A 345 7.13 3.60 15.99
CA ASP A 345 7.18 2.31 16.68
C ASP A 345 5.97 1.44 16.33
N LEU A 346 4.78 2.05 16.20
CA LEU A 346 3.61 1.34 15.70
C LEU A 346 3.89 0.78 14.29
N GLY A 347 4.46 1.60 13.41
CA GLY A 347 4.85 1.22 12.07
C GLY A 347 5.83 0.06 11.99
N LYS A 348 6.77 -0.06 12.95
CA LYS A 348 7.66 -1.23 13.05
C LYS A 348 6.90 -2.51 13.42
N MET A 349 5.94 -2.43 14.34
CA MET A 349 5.07 -3.57 14.66
C MET A 349 4.24 -3.99 13.44
N LEU A 350 3.62 -3.01 12.78
CA LEU A 350 2.81 -3.23 11.57
C LEU A 350 3.65 -3.79 10.42
N ALA A 351 4.89 -3.33 10.27
CA ALA A 351 5.87 -3.84 9.32
C ALA A 351 6.24 -5.31 9.53
N GLU A 352 6.02 -5.89 10.71
CA GLU A 352 6.25 -7.30 11.01
C GLU A 352 4.93 -8.10 11.14
N THR A 353 3.79 -7.50 10.77
CA THR A 353 2.48 -8.16 10.85
C THR A 353 2.25 -9.09 9.66
N LYS A 354 1.92 -10.36 9.93
CA LYS A 354 1.72 -11.42 8.92
C LYS A 354 0.61 -11.07 7.93
N GLN A 355 -0.54 -10.60 8.43
CA GLN A 355 -1.68 -10.25 7.59
C GLN A 355 -1.36 -9.17 6.53
N VAL A 356 -0.35 -8.33 6.77
CA VAL A 356 0.10 -7.35 5.76
C VAL A 356 0.63 -8.04 4.50
N ARG A 357 1.35 -9.14 4.64
CA ARG A 357 1.88 -9.91 3.51
C ARG A 357 0.74 -10.54 2.72
N THR A 358 -0.21 -11.15 3.44
CA THR A 358 -1.39 -11.79 2.84
C THR A 358 -2.25 -10.78 2.09
N CYS A 359 -2.57 -9.64 2.71
CA CYS A 359 -3.41 -8.62 2.10
C CYS A 359 -2.80 -8.06 0.83
N LEU A 360 -1.53 -7.62 0.87
CA LEU A 360 -0.86 -7.09 -0.31
C LEU A 360 -0.74 -8.14 -1.41
N SER A 361 -0.44 -9.40 -1.07
CA SER A 361 -0.38 -10.48 -2.06
C SER A 361 -1.74 -10.77 -2.70
N GLN A 362 -2.84 -10.71 -1.93
CA GLN A 362 -4.19 -10.86 -2.44
C GLN A 362 -4.56 -9.70 -3.38
N GLN A 363 -4.33 -8.46 -2.96
CA GLN A 363 -4.64 -7.28 -3.78
C GLN A 363 -3.84 -7.30 -5.09
N VAL A 364 -2.56 -7.69 -5.04
CA VAL A 364 -1.73 -7.84 -6.25
C VAL A 364 -2.28 -8.94 -7.15
N PHE A 365 -2.64 -10.10 -6.59
CA PHE A 365 -3.28 -11.18 -7.34
C PHE A 365 -4.55 -10.71 -8.05
N GLU A 366 -5.44 -10.02 -7.34
CA GLU A 366 -6.66 -9.45 -7.91
C GLU A 366 -6.37 -8.44 -9.03
N THR A 367 -5.32 -7.64 -8.86
CA THR A 367 -4.90 -6.63 -9.83
C THR A 367 -4.39 -7.24 -11.12
N VAL A 368 -3.53 -8.26 -11.05
CA VAL A 368 -2.84 -8.81 -12.23
C VAL A 368 -3.57 -10.00 -12.86
N CYS A 369 -4.34 -10.74 -12.07
CA CYS A 369 -5.12 -11.89 -12.53
C CYS A 369 -6.60 -11.55 -12.77
N HIS A 370 -7.02 -10.32 -12.44
CA HIS A 370 -8.36 -9.78 -12.68
C HIS A 370 -9.51 -10.62 -12.08
N ARG A 371 -9.24 -11.29 -10.95
CA ARG A 371 -10.20 -12.15 -10.23
C ARG A 371 -9.84 -12.30 -8.76
N SER A 372 -10.83 -12.50 -7.90
CA SER A 372 -10.63 -12.78 -6.47
C SER A 372 -10.20 -14.24 -6.22
N PRO A 373 -9.33 -14.49 -5.22
CA PRO A 373 -8.80 -15.82 -4.91
C PRO A 373 -9.81 -16.68 -4.14
N THR A 374 -10.88 -17.11 -4.81
CA THR A 374 -11.97 -17.86 -4.17
C THR A 374 -11.73 -19.37 -4.16
N SER A 375 -11.01 -19.89 -5.17
CA SER A 375 -10.70 -21.32 -5.26
C SER A 375 -9.57 -21.71 -4.33
N GLU A 376 -9.48 -23.01 -4.00
CA GLU A 376 -8.38 -23.54 -3.17
C GLU A 376 -7.02 -23.36 -3.85
N LEU A 377 -6.97 -23.47 -5.18
CA LEU A 377 -5.75 -23.21 -5.94
C LEU A 377 -5.27 -21.76 -5.76
N ASP A 378 -6.19 -20.80 -5.89
CA ASP A 378 -5.84 -19.37 -5.76
C ASP A 378 -5.39 -19.00 -4.36
N LYS A 379 -6.09 -19.53 -3.35
CA LYS A 379 -5.69 -19.35 -1.95
C LYS A 379 -4.28 -19.88 -1.71
N ASN A 380 -3.95 -21.03 -2.29
CA ASN A 380 -2.60 -21.59 -2.21
C ASN A 380 -1.56 -20.74 -2.97
N ILE A 381 -1.92 -20.17 -4.13
CA ILE A 381 -1.06 -19.23 -4.86
C ILE A 381 -0.79 -17.98 -4.01
N VAL A 382 -1.83 -17.31 -3.51
CA VAL A 382 -1.70 -16.11 -2.68
C VAL A 382 -0.88 -16.39 -1.42
N ASN A 383 -1.12 -17.52 -0.75
CA ASN A 383 -0.35 -17.93 0.42
C ASN A 383 1.13 -18.16 0.09
N SER A 384 1.44 -18.80 -1.05
CA SER A 384 2.82 -19.00 -1.50
C SER A 384 3.53 -17.68 -1.79
N ILE A 385 2.83 -16.76 -2.46
CA ILE A 385 3.34 -15.40 -2.76
C ILE A 385 3.58 -14.64 -1.46
N ALA A 386 2.64 -14.66 -0.51
CA ALA A 386 2.77 -13.99 0.77
C ALA A 386 3.95 -14.53 1.60
N GLN A 387 4.17 -15.85 1.60
CA GLN A 387 5.33 -16.46 2.24
C GLN A 387 6.65 -16.06 1.57
N GLN A 388 6.67 -15.95 0.24
CA GLN A 388 7.85 -15.47 -0.47
C GLN A 388 8.11 -13.99 -0.17
N PHE A 389 7.06 -13.17 -0.15
CA PHE A 389 7.15 -11.75 0.17
C PHE A 389 7.65 -11.50 1.60
N ASP A 390 7.25 -12.33 2.55
CA ASP A 390 7.79 -12.25 3.92
C ASP A 390 9.31 -12.48 3.98
N ARG A 391 9.83 -13.38 3.11
CA ARG A 391 11.25 -13.70 3.04
C ARG A 391 12.07 -12.67 2.30
N ASP A 392 11.64 -12.26 1.10
CA ASP A 392 12.41 -11.37 0.24
C ASP A 392 12.10 -9.88 0.43
N ARG A 393 10.96 -9.57 1.07
CA ARG A 393 10.47 -8.21 1.34
C ARG A 393 10.35 -7.34 0.09
N ASN A 394 10.25 -7.96 -1.08
CA ASN A 394 10.30 -7.28 -2.38
C ASN A 394 8.91 -7.26 -3.03
N MET A 395 8.28 -6.08 -3.01
CA MET A 395 6.94 -5.89 -3.58
C MET A 395 6.90 -6.13 -5.10
N LYS A 396 7.99 -5.87 -5.83
CA LYS A 396 8.06 -6.12 -7.27
C LYS A 396 7.96 -7.61 -7.58
N ASN A 397 8.56 -8.47 -6.74
CA ASN A 397 8.44 -9.92 -6.87
C ASN A 397 7.01 -10.40 -6.64
N VAL A 398 6.21 -9.72 -5.81
CA VAL A 398 4.78 -10.04 -5.61
C VAL A 398 4.03 -9.93 -6.93
N PHE A 399 4.21 -8.83 -7.67
CA PHE A 399 3.60 -8.62 -8.99
C PHE A 399 4.07 -9.65 -10.02
N ILE A 400 5.39 -9.92 -10.06
CA ILE A 400 5.97 -10.91 -10.97
C ILE A 400 5.38 -12.30 -10.70
N ASN A 401 5.39 -12.75 -9.45
CA ASN A 401 4.95 -14.09 -9.09
C ASN A 401 3.45 -14.27 -9.31
N ALA A 402 2.64 -13.24 -9.01
CA ALA A 402 1.21 -13.27 -9.29
C ALA A 402 0.92 -13.34 -10.80
N ALA A 403 1.57 -12.49 -11.61
CA ALA A 403 1.35 -12.48 -13.06
C ALA A 403 1.81 -13.78 -13.74
N ILE A 404 2.88 -14.40 -13.24
CA ILE A 404 3.32 -15.73 -13.70
C ILE A 404 2.34 -16.82 -13.31
N ALA A 405 1.71 -16.73 -12.14
CA ALA A 405 0.79 -17.76 -11.66
C ALA A 405 -0.50 -17.83 -12.48
N CYS A 406 -0.96 -16.72 -13.05
CA CYS A 406 -2.19 -16.66 -13.85
C CYS A 406 -1.95 -16.48 -15.35
N MET A 407 -0.71 -16.57 -15.84
CA MET A 407 -0.47 -16.59 -17.28
C MET A 407 -0.97 -17.92 -17.88
N GLY A 408 -1.78 -17.84 -18.94
CA GLY A 408 -2.35 -19.00 -19.62
C GLY A 408 -3.67 -19.51 -19.05
N GLU A 409 -4.29 -18.76 -18.13
CA GLU A 409 -5.66 -18.99 -17.65
C GLU A 409 -6.69 -18.15 -18.41
#